data_AF-A0A2D6K1A1-F1
#
_entry.id   AF-A0A2D6K1A1-F1
#
_cell.length_a   1.000
_cell.length_b   1.000
_cell.length_c   1.000
_cell.angle_alpha   90.00
_cell.angle_beta   90.00
_cell.angle_gamma   90.00
#
_symmetry.space_group_name_H-M   'P 1'
#
loop_
_entity.id
_entity.type
_entity.pdbx_description
1 polymer ?
#
loop_
_entity_poly.entity_id
_entity_poly.type
_entity_poly.pdbx_seq_one_letter_code
_entity_poly.pdbx_strand_id
1 'polypeptide(L)' 'MTNKQKRKIRGAKSVYASQTVEEHIESHTLCIIVDNEPGVLARVIGLFTGRGYNIDSLTVAETDNEE' A
#
# COMPACT_ATOMS: atom_id res chain seq x y z
N MET A 1 8.08 3.30 59.42
CA MET A 1 6.82 4.08 59.37
C MET A 1 7.10 5.27 58.46
N THR A 2 6.66 5.31 57.21
CA THR A 2 5.29 5.72 56.85
C THR A 2 4.88 5.19 55.47
N ASN A 3 3.71 4.59 55.49
CA ASN A 3 2.97 4.03 54.38
C ASN A 3 2.31 5.16 53.56
N LYS A 4 2.57 5.23 52.26
CA LYS A 4 1.65 5.88 51.30
C LYS A 4 1.36 4.88 50.20
N GLN A 5 0.21 4.22 50.35
CA GLN A 5 -0.44 3.38 49.37
C GLN A 5 -0.47 4.07 48.01
N LYS A 6 0.36 3.60 47.08
CA LYS A 6 0.18 3.85 45.65
C LYS A 6 -1.16 3.23 45.28
N ARG A 7 -2.20 4.07 45.15
CA ARG A 7 -3.50 3.69 44.61
C ARG A 7 -3.25 3.04 43.24
N LYS A 8 -3.32 1.72 43.19
CA LYS A 8 -3.33 0.93 41.97
C LYS A 8 -4.63 1.28 41.25
N ILE A 9 -4.55 2.25 40.34
CA ILE A 9 -5.63 2.52 39.40
C ILE A 9 -5.73 1.26 38.55
N ARG A 10 -6.75 0.45 38.81
CA ARG A 10 -7.13 -0.66 37.92
C ARG A 10 -7.74 0.00 36.69
N GLY A 11 -6.88 0.45 35.78
CA GLY A 11 -7.29 0.92 34.46
C GLY A 11 -8.08 -0.20 33.81
N ALA A 12 -9.33 0.08 33.49
CA ALA A 12 -10.24 -0.86 32.86
C ALA A 12 -9.59 -1.46 31.61
N LYS A 13 -9.43 -2.79 31.58
CA LYS A 13 -9.22 -3.51 30.33
C LYS A 13 -10.54 -3.40 29.56
N SER A 14 -10.62 -2.48 28.62
CA SER A 14 -11.79 -2.35 27.75
C SER A 14 -11.91 -3.60 26.87
N VAL A 15 -13.11 -4.17 26.79
CA VAL A 15 -13.45 -5.28 25.88
C VAL A 15 -13.39 -4.82 24.42
N TYR A 16 -13.50 -3.50 24.18
CA TYR A 16 -13.28 -2.87 22.88
C TYR A 16 -11.81 -2.57 22.60
N ALA A 17 -10.86 -3.33 23.17
CA ALA A 17 -9.51 -3.35 22.62
C ALA A 17 -9.63 -3.91 21.19
N SER A 18 -9.81 -3.02 20.22
CA SER A 18 -9.94 -3.37 18.81
C SER A 18 -8.74 -4.23 18.47
N GLN A 19 -9.00 -5.46 18.02
CA GLN A 19 -7.96 -6.30 17.44
C GLN A 19 -7.25 -5.45 16.38
N THR A 20 -5.96 -5.22 16.55
CA THR A 20 -5.14 -4.58 15.52
C THR A 20 -5.05 -5.58 14.39
N VAL A 21 -5.99 -5.51 13.45
CA VAL A 21 -5.89 -6.26 12.20
C VAL A 21 -4.75 -5.61 11.44
N GLU A 22 -3.61 -6.26 11.41
CA GLU A 22 -2.49 -5.83 10.57
C GLU A 22 -2.92 -6.02 9.12
N GLU A 23 -3.24 -4.91 8.45
CA GLU A 23 -3.52 -4.89 7.03
C GLU A 23 -2.20 -5.15 6.28
N HIS A 24 -2.10 -6.31 5.63
CA HIS A 24 -0.91 -6.67 4.86
C HIS A 24 -0.97 -5.95 3.51
N ILE A 25 -0.21 -4.87 3.37
CA ILE A 25 -0.04 -4.17 2.08
C ILE A 25 0.95 -4.97 1.24
N GLU A 26 0.48 -5.62 0.18
CA GLU A 26 1.33 -6.37 -0.76
C GLU A 26 1.62 -5.59 -2.04
N SER A 27 2.92 -5.41 -2.35
CA SER A 27 3.37 -4.79 -3.59
C SER A 27 3.60 -5.84 -4.68
N HIS A 28 3.26 -5.50 -5.91
CA HIS A 28 3.37 -6.38 -7.08
C HIS A 28 4.03 -5.63 -8.23
N THR A 29 4.94 -6.30 -8.94
CA THR A 29 5.58 -5.77 -10.15
C THR A 29 4.95 -6.40 -11.39
N LEU A 30 4.59 -5.57 -12.37
CA LEU A 30 3.98 -5.98 -13.63
C LEU A 30 4.90 -5.57 -14.78
N CYS A 31 5.08 -6.46 -15.77
CA CYS A 31 5.75 -6.16 -17.03
C CYS A 31 4.72 -6.25 -18.16
N ILE A 32 4.66 -5.21 -19.00
CA ILE A 32 3.67 -5.10 -20.08
C ILE A 32 4.41 -4.62 -21.33
N ILE A 33 4.22 -5.33 -22.44
CA ILE A 33 4.68 -4.89 -23.76
C ILE A 33 3.57 -4.04 -24.38
N VAL A 34 3.94 -2.90 -24.94
CA VAL A 34 3.01 -1.94 -25.53
C VAL A 34 3.54 -1.43 -26.86
N ASP A 35 2.63 -1.12 -27.78
CA ASP A 35 2.98 -0.45 -29.03
C ASP A 35 3.41 0.99 -28.76
N ASN A 36 4.46 1.45 -29.45
CA ASN A 36 4.98 2.81 -29.32
C ASN A 36 4.13 3.81 -30.11
N GLU A 37 2.91 4.05 -29.61
CA GLU A 37 1.97 5.02 -30.18
C GLU A 37 1.74 6.23 -29.25
N PRO A 38 1.47 7.43 -29.79
CA PRO A 38 1.15 8.60 -28.99
C PRO A 38 -0.04 8.35 -28.05
N GLY A 39 0.15 8.60 -26.75
CA GLY A 39 -0.90 8.48 -25.73
C GLY A 39 -1.01 7.13 -25.05
N VAL A 40 -0.20 6.11 -25.43
CA VAL A 40 -0.24 4.79 -24.80
C VAL A 40 0.04 4.84 -23.29
N LEU A 41 1.03 5.64 -22.86
CA LEU A 41 1.38 5.79 -21.43
C LEU A 41 0.23 6.39 -20.62
N ALA A 42 -0.47 7.37 -21.18
CA ALA A 42 -1.63 7.98 -20.52
C ALA A 42 -2.77 6.98 -20.36
N ARG A 43 -3.00 6.12 -21.35
CA ARG A 43 -4.00 5.04 -21.30
C ARG A 43 -3.65 4.01 -20.23
N VAL A 44 -2.39 3.57 -20.16
CA VAL A 44 -1.91 2.60 -19.17
C VAL A 44 -2.04 3.17 -17.76
N ILE A 45 -1.50 4.35 -17.49
CA ILE A 45 -1.57 4.98 -16.15
C ILE A 45 -3.03 5.28 -15.77
N GLY A 46 -3.85 5.73 -16.72
CA GLY A 46 -5.28 5.98 -16.51
C GLY A 46 -6.06 4.72 -16.14
N LEU A 47 -5.70 3.55 -16.71
CA LEU A 47 -6.34 2.28 -16.39
C LEU A 47 -6.12 1.87 -14.92
N PHE A 48 -4.90 2.05 -14.43
CA PHE A 48 -4.52 1.68 -13.06
C PHE A 48 -5.08 2.67 -12.03
N THR A 49 -4.92 3.97 -12.28
CA THR A 49 -5.45 5.01 -11.39
C THR A 49 -6.99 5.00 -11.36
N GLY A 50 -7.64 4.76 -12.50
CA GLY A 50 -9.10 4.63 -12.59
C GLY A 50 -9.68 3.44 -11.83
N ARG A 51 -8.86 2.43 -11.48
CA ARG A 51 -9.25 1.30 -10.63
C ARG A 51 -8.83 1.46 -9.17
N GLY A 52 -8.21 2.59 -8.80
CA GLY A 52 -7.74 2.84 -7.44
C GLY A 52 -6.47 2.08 -7.08
N TYR A 53 -5.67 1.65 -8.07
CA TYR A 53 -4.37 1.06 -7.79
C TYR A 53 -3.33 2.16 -7.52
N ASN A 54 -2.59 2.01 -6.43
CA ASN A 54 -1.44 2.84 -6.13
C ASN A 54 -0.22 2.32 -6.91
N ILE A 55 0.34 3.17 -7.76
CA ILE A 55 1.57 2.88 -8.49
C ILE A 55 2.73 3.43 -7.66
N ASP A 56 3.56 2.55 -7.12
CA ASP A 56 4.76 2.94 -6.37
C ASP A 56 5.89 3.39 -7.32
N SER A 57 6.06 2.65 -8.43
CA SER A 57 7.02 3.01 -9.48
C SER A 57 6.53 2.54 -10.86
N LEU A 58 6.97 3.27 -11.89
CA LEU A 58 6.74 2.93 -13.29
C LEU A 58 8.01 3.25 -14.08
N THR A 59 8.51 2.26 -14.83
CA THR A 59 9.69 2.40 -15.67
C THR A 59 9.32 2.05 -17.11
N VAL A 60 9.82 2.82 -18.05
CA VAL A 60 9.58 2.65 -19.49
C VAL A 60 10.94 2.57 -20.17
N ALA A 61 11.09 1.59 -21.04
CA ALA A 61 12.25 1.42 -21.88
C ALA A 61 11.80 0.90 -23.24
N GLU A 62 12.57 1.22 -24.28
CA GLU A 62 12.47 0.53 -25.55
C GLU A 62 12.82 -0.95 -25.33
N THR A 63 12.10 -1.82 -26.02
CA THR A 63 12.32 -3.28 -26.01
C THR A 63 13.08 -3.64 -27.27
N ASP A 64 14.04 -4.56 -27.17
CA ASP A 64 14.75 -5.13 -28.31
C ASP A 64 13.75 -5.96 -29.13
N ASN A 65 13.06 -5.27 -30.03
CA ASN A 65 12.26 -5.92 -31.06
C ASN A 65 13.24 -6.26 -32.18
N GLU A 66 13.54 -7.54 -32.36
CA GLU A 66 14.15 -8.04 -33.60
C GLU A 66 13.14 -7.85 -34.74
N GLU A 67 13.08 -6.65 -35.33
CA GLU A 67 12.77 -6.33 -36.74
C GLU A 67 12.70 -4.81 -37.00
#